data_AF-A0A9D8RBF9-F1
#
_entry.id   AF-A0A9D8RBF9-F1
#
_cell.length_a   1.000
_cell.length_b   1.000
_cell.length_c   1.000
_cell.angle_alpha   90.00
_cell.angle_beta   90.00
_cell.angle_gamma   90.00
#
_symmetry.space_group_name_H-M   'P 1'
#
loop_
_entity.id
_entity.type
_entity.pdbx_description
1 polymer ?
#
loop_
_entity_poly.entity_id
_entity_poly.type
_entity_poly.pdbx_seq_one_letter_code
_entity_poly.pdbx_strand_id
1 'polypeptide(L)'
;RLDVYPFTMEDQWAKTVLTGSRCNGNHCYPLDRKPIGADSNQVVHLVVIGNGALAENLALTAALVAHYPNYLRDNSLRSRITIVSTDTDRTWSNFRQRQKALFDNSYWRTIPLEDDSLKPFFHRPMYSGTRDDFVDVEWEFALGNADNPLLRQKLAQWAQDARQQLTIALCSKDDEQNYDLAFTLPDAVYEHKVPVLVSLSKAEVMENVSLGDSMYSEVHPIGMINKGHDVRMPVIQMAKRLNYFYTYSFGGKGVPTSMPKDEIEKEWAMQTSVALRFSNIYNSMSLPTKMRSLGHDENDWGKFYALTQNEIQQTATVEHNRWSVERLVLGFRPPTDSERAEIEENIERLAAAHRRGEKSELNDLKSIYKKRKIHYDLCSYAELGIDKTGQDVRIYDYDLTACIPLIANSYHEDGQERA
;
A
#
# COMPACT_ATOMS: atom_id res chain seq x y z
N ARG A 1 -24.71 2.40 16.60
CA ARG A 1 -24.63 1.90 15.20
C ARG A 1 -23.51 0.87 15.17
N LEU A 2 -23.74 -0.34 14.66
CA LEU A 2 -22.68 -1.36 14.59
C LEU A 2 -21.82 -1.06 13.36
N ASP A 3 -20.54 -0.74 13.55
CA ASP A 3 -19.60 -0.63 12.43
C ASP A 3 -19.20 -2.04 11.99
N VAL A 4 -19.64 -2.46 10.80
CA VAL A 4 -19.30 -3.76 10.22
C VAL A 4 -18.10 -3.59 9.28
N TYR A 5 -16.99 -4.21 9.64
CA TYR A 5 -15.81 -4.33 8.78
C TYR A 5 -15.71 -5.78 8.29
N PRO A 6 -16.02 -6.08 7.02
CA PRO A 6 -15.93 -7.43 6.43
C PRO A 6 -14.47 -7.84 6.16
N PHE A 7 -13.59 -7.70 7.16
CA PHE A 7 -12.22 -8.17 7.08
C PHE A 7 -12.15 -9.64 7.49
N THR A 8 -11.45 -10.45 6.69
CA THR A 8 -11.07 -11.80 7.13
C THR A 8 -9.93 -11.72 8.14
N MET A 9 -9.62 -12.84 8.80
CA MET A 9 -8.49 -12.90 9.73
C MET A 9 -7.17 -12.64 9.00
N GLU A 10 -7.05 -13.13 7.77
CA GLU A 10 -5.87 -12.96 6.91
C GLU A 10 -5.67 -11.51 6.48
N ASP A 11 -6.76 -10.82 6.15
CA ASP A 11 -6.73 -9.38 5.85
C ASP A 11 -6.25 -8.57 7.07
N GLN A 12 -6.71 -8.93 8.27
CA GLN A 12 -6.26 -8.28 9.50
C GLN A 12 -4.78 -8.56 9.79
N TRP A 13 -4.32 -9.80 9.60
CA TRP A 13 -2.91 -10.16 9.77
C TRP A 13 -2.00 -9.44 8.76
N ALA A 14 -2.38 -9.39 7.49
CA ALA A 14 -1.58 -8.72 6.48
C ALA A 14 -1.40 -7.22 6.80
N LYS A 15 -2.47 -6.55 7.23
CA LYS A 15 -2.39 -5.15 7.67
C LYS A 15 -1.53 -5.03 8.91
N THR A 16 -1.78 -5.87 9.91
CA THR A 16 -1.01 -5.90 11.15
C THR A 16 0.49 -5.95 10.92
N VAL A 17 0.94 -6.91 10.12
CA VAL A 17 2.35 -7.20 9.97
C VAL A 17 3.05 -6.11 9.16
N LEU A 18 2.39 -5.58 8.12
CA LEU A 18 3.01 -4.69 7.16
C LEU A 18 2.87 -3.19 7.49
N THR A 19 1.97 -2.78 8.40
CA THR A 19 1.70 -1.35 8.67
C THR A 19 2.32 -0.82 9.96
N GLY A 20 3.12 -1.62 10.67
CA GLY A 20 3.94 -1.13 11.78
C GLY A 20 3.24 -0.87 13.13
N SER A 21 1.91 -0.97 13.20
CA SER A 21 1.15 -0.69 14.43
C SER A 21 1.49 -1.69 15.54
N ARG A 22 2.13 -1.25 16.64
CA ARG A 22 2.51 -2.10 17.79
C ARG A 22 1.41 -3.11 18.16
N CYS A 23 1.72 -4.40 18.06
CA CYS A 23 0.80 -5.48 18.39
C CYS A 23 1.25 -6.19 19.66
N ASN A 24 0.69 -5.86 20.82
CA ASN A 24 0.80 -6.64 22.07
C ASN A 24 2.19 -7.27 22.35
N GLY A 25 3.29 -6.52 22.15
CA GLY A 25 4.65 -7.01 22.39
C GLY A 25 5.29 -7.85 21.28
N ASN A 26 4.57 -8.19 20.21
CA ASN A 26 5.14 -8.74 18.98
C ASN A 26 5.65 -7.60 18.08
N HIS A 27 6.88 -7.73 17.60
CA HIS A 27 7.51 -6.77 16.70
C HIS A 27 6.71 -6.66 15.40
N CYS A 28 6.48 -5.43 14.92
CA CYS A 28 5.94 -5.19 13.59
C CYS A 28 7.09 -5.07 12.58
N TYR A 29 6.86 -5.53 11.35
CA TYR A 29 7.87 -5.53 10.29
C TYR A 29 7.38 -4.62 9.17
N PRO A 30 7.50 -3.28 9.33
CA PRO A 30 7.29 -2.41 8.19
C PRO A 30 8.21 -2.89 7.06
N LEU A 31 7.66 -2.93 5.84
CA LEU A 31 8.42 -3.40 4.68
C LEU A 31 9.69 -2.56 4.49
N ASP A 32 9.60 -1.26 4.76
CA ASP A 32 10.74 -0.38 4.98
C ASP A 32 11.28 -0.54 6.42
N ARG A 33 12.19 -1.50 6.59
CA ARG A 33 13.00 -1.67 7.81
C ARG A 33 13.86 -0.45 8.10
N LYS A 34 14.35 0.20 7.05
CA LYS A 34 15.09 1.46 7.08
C LYS A 34 14.33 2.51 6.26
N PRO A 35 14.28 3.78 6.71
CA PRO A 35 13.73 4.87 5.93
C PRO A 35 14.18 4.87 4.46
N ILE A 36 13.23 4.99 3.54
CA ILE A 36 13.49 5.16 2.10
C ILE A 36 13.07 6.58 1.71
N GLY A 37 13.99 7.54 1.84
CA GLY A 37 13.79 8.92 1.38
C GLY A 37 14.09 9.09 -0.12
N ALA A 38 13.93 10.31 -0.64
CA ALA A 38 14.11 10.64 -2.07
C ALA A 38 15.50 10.28 -2.61
N ASP A 39 16.53 10.35 -1.77
CA ASP A 39 17.91 10.07 -2.16
C ASP A 39 18.29 8.57 -2.06
N SER A 40 17.42 7.73 -1.51
CA SER A 40 17.69 6.31 -1.29
C SER A 40 17.76 5.52 -2.61
N ASN A 41 18.76 4.64 -2.72
CA ASN A 41 18.84 3.64 -3.79
C ASN A 41 18.26 2.28 -3.37
N GLN A 42 17.62 2.21 -2.20
CA GLN A 42 17.00 1.00 -1.71
C GLN A 42 15.55 0.87 -2.17
N VAL A 43 15.13 -0.33 -2.51
CA VAL A 43 13.73 -0.67 -2.80
C VAL A 43 13.20 -1.69 -1.78
N VAL A 44 11.89 -1.68 -1.54
CA VAL A 44 11.25 -2.80 -0.83
C VAL A 44 11.11 -3.98 -1.77
N HIS A 45 11.37 -5.19 -1.26
CA HIS A 45 11.10 -6.42 -1.97
C HIS A 45 10.40 -7.43 -1.06
N LEU A 46 9.12 -7.69 -1.31
CA LEU A 46 8.38 -8.76 -0.64
C LEU A 46 8.36 -10.00 -1.54
N VAL A 47 8.82 -11.14 -1.01
CA VAL A 47 8.66 -12.46 -1.65
C VAL A 47 7.60 -13.24 -0.90
N VAL A 48 6.54 -13.66 -1.58
CA VAL A 48 5.47 -14.50 -1.02
C VAL A 48 5.56 -15.88 -1.65
N ILE A 49 5.82 -16.91 -0.85
CA ILE A 49 5.92 -18.31 -1.26
C ILE A 49 4.64 -19.04 -0.86
N GLY A 50 3.90 -19.56 -1.83
CA GLY A 50 2.67 -20.30 -1.62
C GLY A 50 1.39 -19.60 -2.09
N ASN A 51 0.25 -20.14 -1.69
CA ASN A 51 -1.07 -19.81 -2.23
C ASN A 51 -2.21 -19.88 -1.21
N GLY A 52 -1.87 -19.81 0.08
CA GLY A 52 -2.85 -19.64 1.15
C GLY A 52 -3.56 -18.28 1.06
N ALA A 53 -4.69 -18.15 1.75
CA ALA A 53 -5.46 -16.89 1.76
C ALA A 53 -4.63 -15.70 2.30
N LEU A 54 -3.71 -15.93 3.23
CA LEU A 54 -2.79 -14.91 3.74
C LEU A 54 -1.79 -14.43 2.67
N ALA A 55 -1.42 -15.29 1.72
CA ALA A 55 -0.51 -14.95 0.64
C ALA A 55 -1.06 -13.80 -0.24
N GLU A 56 -2.31 -13.93 -0.68
CA GLU A 56 -2.99 -12.89 -1.47
C GLU A 56 -3.15 -11.59 -0.68
N ASN A 57 -3.51 -11.69 0.60
CA ASN A 57 -3.72 -10.51 1.45
C ASN A 57 -2.42 -9.76 1.76
N LEU A 58 -1.31 -10.47 1.98
CA LEU A 58 0.01 -9.86 2.14
C LEU A 58 0.45 -9.15 0.86
N ALA A 59 0.33 -9.82 -0.29
CA ALA A 59 0.68 -9.24 -1.57
C ALA A 59 -0.14 -7.98 -1.90
N LEU A 60 -1.46 -8.04 -1.66
CA LEU A 60 -2.34 -6.89 -1.90
C LEU A 60 -2.08 -5.75 -0.92
N THR A 61 -1.84 -6.06 0.36
CA THR A 61 -1.54 -5.04 1.37
C THR A 61 -0.20 -4.37 1.09
N ALA A 62 0.82 -5.14 0.70
CA ALA A 62 2.11 -4.60 0.29
C ALA A 62 1.97 -3.60 -0.86
N ALA A 63 1.15 -3.93 -1.87
CA ALA A 63 0.86 -3.04 -2.99
C ALA A 63 0.15 -1.74 -2.58
N LEU A 64 -0.51 -1.70 -1.43
CA LEU A 64 -1.22 -0.52 -0.92
C LEU A 64 -0.36 0.37 0.01
N VAL A 65 0.80 -0.11 0.47
CA VAL A 65 1.60 0.57 1.51
C VAL A 65 3.06 0.81 1.12
N ALA A 66 3.61 0.07 0.16
CA ALA A 66 5.02 0.13 -0.23
C ALA A 66 5.31 1.21 -1.28
N HIS A 67 5.03 2.48 -0.94
CA HIS A 67 5.18 3.64 -1.83
C HIS A 67 6.22 4.61 -1.27
N TYR A 68 7.22 4.98 -2.06
CA TYR A 68 8.42 5.66 -1.56
C TYR A 68 8.89 6.82 -2.46
N PRO A 69 9.43 7.92 -1.89
CA PRO A 69 9.87 9.09 -2.65
C PRO A 69 10.98 8.85 -3.67
N ASN A 70 11.85 7.84 -3.50
CA ASN A 70 12.95 7.59 -4.43
C ASN A 70 12.48 7.19 -5.84
N TYR A 71 11.29 6.59 -5.96
CA TYR A 71 10.64 6.33 -7.24
C TYR A 71 10.47 7.60 -8.09
N LEU A 72 10.24 8.75 -7.45
CA LEU A 72 10.03 10.03 -8.15
C LEU A 72 11.29 10.52 -8.85
N ARG A 73 12.47 10.16 -8.32
CA ARG A 73 13.76 10.48 -8.92
C ARG A 73 14.13 9.48 -10.01
N ASP A 74 13.81 8.21 -9.81
CA ASP A 74 14.13 7.12 -10.74
C ASP A 74 13.01 6.07 -10.71
N ASN A 75 12.22 6.02 -11.80
CA ASN A 75 11.09 5.10 -11.91
C ASN A 75 11.48 3.61 -12.01
N SER A 76 12.78 3.28 -12.01
CA SER A 76 13.25 1.90 -11.84
C SER A 76 13.30 1.46 -10.36
N LEU A 77 13.25 2.40 -9.42
CA LEU A 77 13.26 2.15 -7.97
C LEU A 77 11.86 1.84 -7.42
N ARG A 78 11.19 0.86 -8.02
CA ARG A 78 9.87 0.40 -7.58
C ARG A 78 9.97 -0.60 -6.45
N SER A 79 8.97 -0.61 -5.58
CA SER A 79 8.77 -1.72 -4.67
C SER A 79 8.38 -2.96 -5.46
N ARG A 80 9.02 -4.09 -5.18
CA ARG A 80 8.77 -5.36 -5.88
C ARG A 80 7.99 -6.33 -5.01
N ILE A 81 6.98 -6.95 -5.59
CA ILE A 81 6.23 -8.06 -5.00
C ILE A 81 6.45 -9.30 -5.87
N THR A 82 7.23 -10.24 -5.35
CA THR A 82 7.50 -11.51 -6.01
C THR A 82 6.61 -12.59 -5.42
N ILE A 83 5.90 -13.29 -6.29
CA ILE A 83 5.06 -14.43 -5.96
C ILE A 83 5.75 -15.70 -6.45
N VAL A 84 5.93 -16.65 -5.56
CA VAL A 84 6.43 -18.00 -5.88
C VAL A 84 5.29 -18.99 -5.70
N SER A 85 4.87 -19.62 -6.79
CA SER A 85 3.91 -20.73 -6.78
C SER A 85 4.13 -21.62 -8.00
N THR A 86 3.63 -22.85 -7.96
CA THR A 86 3.68 -23.76 -9.10
C THR A 86 2.82 -23.25 -10.26
N ASP A 87 3.18 -23.59 -11.49
CA ASP A 87 2.44 -23.20 -12.71
C ASP A 87 1.03 -23.80 -12.78
N THR A 88 0.84 -24.96 -12.15
CA THR A 88 -0.44 -25.67 -11.98
C THR A 88 -1.42 -24.92 -11.09
N ASP A 89 -0.95 -23.95 -10.29
CA ASP A 89 -1.77 -23.22 -9.37
C ASP A 89 -2.55 -22.07 -10.05
N ARG A 90 -3.87 -22.23 -10.07
CA ARG A 90 -4.79 -21.22 -10.62
C ARG A 90 -5.01 -20.02 -9.71
N THR A 91 -4.60 -20.06 -8.44
CA THR A 91 -4.81 -18.99 -7.47
C THR A 91 -4.31 -17.65 -7.98
N TRP A 92 -3.05 -17.61 -8.43
CA TRP A 92 -2.42 -16.36 -8.89
C TRP A 92 -2.84 -15.92 -10.29
N SER A 93 -3.23 -16.85 -11.17
CA SER A 93 -3.85 -16.47 -12.44
C SER A 93 -5.26 -15.89 -12.23
N ASN A 94 -6.04 -16.44 -11.30
CA ASN A 94 -7.33 -15.89 -10.89
C ASN A 94 -7.18 -14.55 -10.17
N PHE A 95 -6.14 -14.38 -9.34
CA PHE A 95 -5.81 -13.11 -8.71
C PHE A 95 -5.57 -12.02 -9.76
N ARG A 96 -4.75 -12.29 -10.77
CA ARG A 96 -4.52 -11.34 -11.89
C ARG A 96 -5.79 -11.00 -12.66
N GLN A 97 -6.66 -11.98 -12.90
CA GLN A 97 -7.94 -11.74 -13.58
C GLN A 97 -8.89 -10.88 -12.74
N ARG A 98 -8.98 -11.14 -11.43
CA ARG A 98 -9.78 -10.32 -10.50
C ARG A 98 -9.24 -8.89 -10.40
N GLN A 99 -7.92 -8.74 -10.38
CA GLN A 99 -7.21 -7.46 -10.27
C GLN A 99 -6.79 -6.91 -11.65
N LYS A 100 -7.64 -7.08 -12.67
CA LYS A 100 -7.29 -6.74 -14.06
C LYS A 100 -6.79 -5.31 -14.21
N ALA A 101 -7.48 -4.34 -13.62
CA ALA A 101 -7.11 -2.94 -13.75
C ALA A 101 -5.71 -2.64 -13.15
N LEU A 102 -5.37 -3.26 -12.03
CA LEU A 102 -4.03 -3.18 -11.46
C LEU A 102 -2.98 -3.73 -12.41
N PHE A 103 -3.16 -4.97 -12.90
CA PHE A 103 -2.16 -5.63 -13.74
C PHE A 103 -2.05 -5.03 -15.15
N ASP A 104 -3.14 -4.49 -15.71
CA ASP A 104 -3.12 -3.73 -16.97
C ASP A 104 -2.24 -2.46 -16.86
N ASN A 105 -2.09 -1.91 -15.66
CA ASN A 105 -1.35 -0.65 -15.42
C ASN A 105 -0.05 -0.85 -14.61
N SER A 106 0.33 -2.08 -14.28
CA SER A 106 1.56 -2.40 -13.56
C SER A 106 2.59 -3.04 -14.48
N TYR A 107 3.88 -2.82 -14.19
CA TYR A 107 4.91 -3.73 -14.68
C TYR A 107 4.75 -5.07 -13.97
N TRP A 108 4.75 -6.16 -14.75
CA TRP A 108 4.84 -7.48 -14.19
C TRP A 108 5.52 -8.46 -15.13
N ARG A 109 6.07 -9.54 -14.57
CA ARG A 109 6.71 -10.59 -15.37
C ARG A 109 6.44 -11.98 -14.81
N THR A 110 6.48 -12.99 -15.66
CA THR A 110 6.51 -14.39 -15.23
C THR A 110 7.87 -14.98 -15.54
N ILE A 111 8.46 -15.67 -14.56
CA ILE A 111 9.75 -16.34 -14.68
C ILE A 111 9.50 -17.84 -14.44
N PRO A 112 9.44 -18.66 -15.50
CA PRO A 112 9.40 -20.12 -15.37
C PRO A 112 10.69 -20.63 -14.72
N LEU A 113 10.58 -21.49 -13.71
CA LEU A 113 11.73 -22.09 -13.01
C LEU A 113 11.84 -23.60 -13.17
N GLU A 114 10.76 -24.28 -13.56
CA GLU A 114 10.69 -25.74 -13.66
C GLU A 114 10.73 -26.26 -15.10
N ASP A 115 10.23 -25.49 -16.07
CA ASP A 115 10.18 -25.88 -17.48
C ASP A 115 11.04 -24.94 -18.33
N ASP A 116 12.21 -25.43 -18.74
CA ASP A 116 13.18 -24.71 -19.58
C ASP A 116 12.64 -24.37 -20.98
N SER A 117 11.56 -25.00 -21.43
CA SER A 117 10.90 -24.67 -22.69
C SER A 117 10.07 -23.39 -22.61
N LEU A 118 9.63 -23.02 -21.40
CA LEU A 118 8.86 -21.81 -21.17
C LEU A 118 9.79 -20.60 -21.07
N LYS A 119 9.47 -19.54 -21.82
CA LYS A 119 10.22 -18.29 -21.80
C LYS A 119 9.63 -17.32 -20.77
N PRO A 120 10.47 -16.47 -20.16
CA PRO A 120 9.99 -15.33 -19.39
C PRO A 120 9.04 -14.45 -20.21
N PHE A 121 7.97 -13.99 -19.58
CA PHE A 121 7.05 -13.01 -20.17
C PHE A 121 7.16 -11.69 -19.42
N PHE A 122 7.13 -10.57 -20.15
CA PHE A 122 7.24 -9.23 -19.59
C PHE A 122 6.06 -8.38 -20.06
N HIS A 123 5.24 -7.95 -19.10
CA HIS A 123 4.17 -7.00 -19.31
C HIS A 123 4.65 -5.57 -19.05
N ARG A 124 4.16 -4.64 -19.87
CA ARG A 124 4.30 -3.20 -19.65
C ARG A 124 2.92 -2.58 -19.45
N PRO A 125 2.78 -1.53 -18.61
CA PRO A 125 1.52 -0.81 -18.45
C PRO A 125 0.90 -0.41 -19.79
N MET A 126 -0.43 -0.41 -19.85
CA MET A 126 -1.23 -0.14 -21.06
C MET A 126 -0.80 1.13 -21.83
N TYR A 127 -0.40 2.18 -21.12
CA TYR A 127 0.01 3.47 -21.69
C TYR A 127 1.53 3.72 -21.62
N SER A 128 2.32 2.66 -21.44
CA SER A 128 3.77 2.74 -21.40
C SER A 128 4.31 3.37 -22.69
N GLY A 129 5.05 4.47 -22.55
CA GLY A 129 5.63 5.23 -23.65
C GLY A 129 4.72 6.27 -24.30
N THR A 130 3.44 6.36 -23.88
CA THR A 130 2.51 7.41 -24.34
C THR A 130 2.02 8.31 -23.22
N ARG A 131 2.02 7.85 -21.97
CA ARG A 131 1.68 8.62 -20.76
C ARG A 131 2.72 8.40 -19.68
N ASP A 132 2.80 9.35 -18.75
CA ASP A 132 3.67 9.24 -17.59
C ASP A 132 3.20 8.13 -16.65
N ASP A 133 4.16 7.52 -15.96
CA ASP A 133 3.89 6.39 -15.08
C ASP A 133 3.49 6.83 -13.67
N PHE A 134 2.53 6.12 -13.09
CA PHE A 134 1.90 6.44 -11.81
C PHE A 134 1.76 5.23 -10.88
N VAL A 135 2.33 4.08 -11.25
CA VAL A 135 2.25 2.83 -10.46
C VAL A 135 3.63 2.43 -9.99
N ASP A 136 4.04 2.88 -8.81
CA ASP A 136 5.37 2.69 -8.21
C ASP A 136 5.63 1.30 -7.59
N VAL A 137 4.77 0.33 -7.89
CA VAL A 137 4.91 -1.08 -7.50
C VAL A 137 4.99 -1.99 -8.74
N GLU A 138 5.78 -3.06 -8.65
CA GLU A 138 5.92 -4.04 -9.73
C GLU A 138 5.84 -5.49 -9.23
N TRP A 139 5.54 -6.41 -10.14
CA TRP A 139 5.25 -7.80 -9.79
C TRP A 139 6.15 -8.80 -10.53
N GLU A 140 6.65 -9.81 -9.82
CA GLU A 140 7.30 -10.99 -10.41
C GLU A 140 6.51 -12.24 -10.04
N PHE A 141 6.20 -13.10 -11.00
CA PHE A 141 5.59 -14.41 -10.76
C PHE A 141 6.63 -15.47 -11.11
N ALA A 142 7.35 -15.96 -10.12
CA ALA A 142 8.28 -17.07 -10.25
C ALA A 142 7.49 -18.39 -10.22
N LEU A 143 7.44 -19.08 -11.37
CA LEU A 143 6.66 -20.31 -11.53
C LEU A 143 7.51 -21.51 -11.15
N GLY A 144 7.36 -21.97 -9.92
CA GLY A 144 8.07 -23.12 -9.35
C GLY A 144 7.88 -23.22 -7.84
N ASN A 145 8.51 -24.22 -7.24
CA ASN A 145 8.47 -24.48 -5.79
C ASN A 145 9.70 -23.93 -5.04
N ALA A 146 9.61 -23.94 -3.70
CA ALA A 146 10.63 -23.42 -2.79
C ALA A 146 11.97 -24.21 -2.82
N ASP A 147 11.93 -25.47 -3.23
CA ASP A 147 13.10 -26.36 -3.29
C ASP A 147 13.90 -26.17 -4.59
N ASN A 148 13.35 -25.43 -5.57
CA ASN A 148 14.00 -25.18 -6.84
C ASN A 148 15.39 -24.54 -6.64
N PRO A 149 16.49 -25.15 -7.16
CA PRO A 149 17.84 -24.64 -6.94
C PRO A 149 18.06 -23.20 -7.43
N LEU A 150 17.42 -22.80 -8.55
CA LEU A 150 17.53 -21.45 -9.08
C LEU A 150 16.80 -20.44 -8.20
N LEU A 151 15.65 -20.81 -7.63
CA LEU A 151 14.96 -19.97 -6.66
C LEU A 151 15.79 -19.80 -5.39
N ARG A 152 16.35 -20.89 -4.85
CA ARG A 152 17.22 -20.84 -3.67
C ARG A 152 18.44 -19.94 -3.92
N GLN A 153 19.05 -20.03 -5.11
CA GLN A 153 20.13 -19.12 -5.50
C GLN A 153 19.65 -17.66 -5.56
N LYS A 154 18.48 -17.40 -6.16
CA LYS A 154 17.88 -16.05 -6.19
C LYS A 154 17.61 -15.50 -4.80
N LEU A 155 17.02 -16.28 -3.90
CA LEU A 155 16.76 -15.88 -2.51
C LEU A 155 18.06 -15.50 -1.80
N ALA A 156 19.13 -16.28 -1.97
CA ALA A 156 20.44 -15.99 -1.41
C ALA A 156 21.05 -14.70 -1.99
N GLN A 157 20.96 -14.50 -3.30
CA GLN A 157 21.41 -13.27 -3.96
C GLN A 157 20.59 -12.07 -3.49
N TRP A 158 19.28 -12.24 -3.33
CA TRP A 158 18.42 -11.17 -2.90
C TRP A 158 18.68 -10.76 -1.45
N ALA A 159 18.95 -11.72 -0.57
CA ALA A 159 19.32 -11.44 0.83
C ALA A 159 20.62 -10.61 0.94
N GLN A 160 21.54 -10.78 -0.01
CA GLN A 160 22.83 -10.08 -0.07
C GLN A 160 22.77 -8.71 -0.76
N ASP A 161 21.74 -8.41 -1.55
CA ASP A 161 21.67 -7.14 -2.29
C ASP A 161 21.32 -5.98 -1.35
N ALA A 162 22.32 -5.17 -1.01
CA ALA A 162 22.17 -3.99 -0.15
C ALA A 162 21.25 -2.89 -0.73
N ARG A 163 20.85 -2.99 -2.00
CA ARG A 163 19.89 -2.09 -2.66
C ARG A 163 18.44 -2.53 -2.46
N GLN A 164 18.18 -3.59 -1.71
CA GLN A 164 16.80 -3.95 -1.37
C GLN A 164 16.63 -4.28 0.10
N GLN A 165 15.45 -3.96 0.59
CA GLN A 165 14.96 -4.38 1.89
C GLN A 165 14.04 -5.57 1.65
N LEU A 166 14.64 -6.76 1.70
CA LEU A 166 13.95 -8.03 1.46
C LEU A 166 13.15 -8.46 2.70
N THR A 167 11.92 -8.93 2.45
CA THR A 167 11.08 -9.69 3.39
C THR A 167 10.56 -10.93 2.67
N ILE A 168 10.60 -12.09 3.34
CA ILE A 168 10.09 -13.36 2.80
C ILE A 168 8.85 -13.77 3.61
N ALA A 169 7.78 -14.17 2.94
CA ALA A 169 6.57 -14.69 3.56
C ALA A 169 6.30 -16.11 3.07
N LEU A 170 6.22 -17.07 4.01
CA LEU A 170 5.89 -18.46 3.77
C LEU A 170 4.41 -18.66 4.06
N CYS A 171 3.64 -18.91 3.02
CA CYS A 171 2.18 -18.89 3.04
C CYS A 171 1.58 -20.05 2.22
N SER A 172 2.16 -21.25 2.30
CA SER A 172 1.46 -22.47 1.86
C SER A 172 0.21 -22.70 2.73
N LYS A 173 -0.70 -23.54 2.23
CA LYS A 173 -1.90 -23.97 2.97
C LYS A 173 -1.57 -24.99 4.08
N ASP A 174 -0.35 -25.52 4.06
CA ASP A 174 0.16 -26.51 5.00
C ASP A 174 1.12 -25.85 5.99
N ASP A 175 0.76 -25.88 7.27
CA ASP A 175 1.55 -25.31 8.37
C ASP A 175 2.91 -26.03 8.53
N GLU A 176 2.96 -27.36 8.35
CA GLU A 176 4.20 -28.13 8.47
C GLU A 176 5.18 -27.73 7.37
N GLN A 177 4.68 -27.56 6.14
CA GLN A 177 5.49 -27.09 5.02
C GLN A 177 6.05 -25.67 5.28
N ASN A 178 5.24 -24.74 5.79
CA ASN A 178 5.70 -23.40 6.14
C ASN A 178 6.78 -23.46 7.24
N TYR A 179 6.57 -24.29 8.26
CA TYR A 179 7.50 -24.47 9.37
C TYR A 179 8.84 -25.05 8.90
N ASP A 180 8.85 -26.17 8.17
CA ASP A 180 10.08 -26.81 7.71
C ASP A 180 10.88 -25.90 6.76
N LEU A 181 10.16 -25.18 5.88
CA LEU A 181 10.80 -24.25 4.96
C LEU A 181 11.46 -23.08 5.71
N ALA A 182 10.86 -22.60 6.79
CA ALA A 182 11.38 -21.49 7.58
C ALA A 182 12.78 -21.70 8.15
N PHE A 183 13.20 -22.96 8.31
CA PHE A 183 14.52 -23.35 8.83
C PHE A 183 15.43 -23.97 7.77
N THR A 184 14.98 -24.04 6.52
CA THR A 184 15.76 -24.61 5.40
C THR A 184 15.97 -23.62 4.26
N LEU A 185 15.59 -22.34 4.43
CA LEU A 185 16.00 -21.25 3.51
C LEU A 185 17.54 -21.15 3.42
N PRO A 186 18.09 -20.54 2.33
CA PRO A 186 19.53 -20.36 2.20
C PRO A 186 20.14 -19.56 3.36
N ASP A 187 21.34 -19.95 3.83
CA ASP A 187 22.02 -19.34 5.00
C ASP A 187 22.10 -17.81 4.93
N ALA A 188 22.33 -17.28 3.73
CA ALA A 188 22.39 -15.84 3.47
C ALA A 188 21.15 -15.08 3.97
N VAL A 189 19.96 -15.69 3.99
CA VAL A 189 18.72 -15.11 4.54
C VAL A 189 18.89 -14.80 6.03
N TYR A 190 19.39 -15.75 6.80
CA TYR A 190 19.57 -15.60 8.25
C TYR A 190 20.78 -14.72 8.58
N GLU A 191 21.89 -14.90 7.86
CA GLU A 191 23.11 -14.10 8.02
C GLU A 191 22.85 -12.60 7.82
N HIS A 192 22.00 -12.24 6.85
CA HIS A 192 21.65 -10.86 6.53
C HIS A 192 20.41 -10.36 7.27
N LYS A 193 19.91 -11.13 8.25
CA LYS A 193 18.77 -10.76 9.09
C LYS A 193 17.56 -10.34 8.25
N VAL A 194 17.24 -11.14 7.24
CA VAL A 194 16.03 -10.97 6.41
C VAL A 194 14.83 -11.44 7.22
N PRO A 195 13.78 -10.62 7.41
CA PRO A 195 12.55 -11.08 8.06
C PRO A 195 11.88 -12.19 7.26
N VAL A 196 11.57 -13.29 7.94
CA VAL A 196 10.83 -14.44 7.43
C VAL A 196 9.51 -14.55 8.19
N LEU A 197 8.42 -14.20 7.51
CA LEU A 197 7.06 -14.28 8.03
C LEU A 197 6.50 -15.68 7.75
N VAL A 198 6.11 -16.41 8.78
CA VAL A 198 5.69 -17.83 8.66
C VAL A 198 4.20 -17.95 8.99
N SER A 199 3.39 -18.23 7.97
CA SER A 199 1.95 -18.46 8.16
C SER A 199 1.70 -19.76 8.90
N LEU A 200 1.11 -19.68 10.09
CA LEU A 200 0.73 -20.82 10.92
C LEU A 200 -0.67 -20.65 11.49
N SER A 201 -1.43 -21.73 11.60
CA SER A 201 -2.72 -21.73 12.30
C SER A 201 -2.57 -21.68 13.82
N LYS A 202 -1.43 -22.16 14.36
CA LYS A 202 -1.12 -22.22 15.81
C LYS A 202 0.32 -21.82 16.11
N ALA A 203 0.53 -20.97 17.12
CA ALA A 203 1.84 -20.37 17.44
C ALA A 203 2.77 -21.28 18.26
N GLU A 204 2.20 -22.24 19.01
CA GLU A 204 2.92 -23.08 19.99
C GLU A 204 4.09 -23.84 19.37
N VAL A 205 4.05 -24.07 18.05
CA VAL A 205 5.10 -24.77 17.28
C VAL A 205 6.40 -23.95 17.19
N MET A 206 6.32 -22.61 17.11
CA MET A 206 7.49 -21.75 16.90
C MET A 206 8.03 -21.07 18.16
N GLU A 207 7.23 -20.95 19.22
CA GLU A 207 7.65 -20.28 20.47
C GLU A 207 8.87 -20.95 21.13
N ASN A 208 9.08 -22.25 20.89
CA ASN A 208 10.22 -22.99 21.44
C ASN A 208 11.54 -22.80 20.66
N VAL A 209 11.49 -22.33 19.40
CA VAL A 209 12.67 -22.20 18.54
C VAL A 209 13.23 -20.77 18.55
N SER A 210 12.36 -19.75 18.50
CA SER A 210 12.77 -18.34 18.47
C SER A 210 13.38 -17.82 19.78
N LEU A 211 13.21 -18.52 20.91
CA LEU A 211 13.72 -18.09 22.22
C LEU A 211 15.16 -18.58 22.53
N GLY A 212 15.70 -19.51 21.74
CA GLY A 212 16.97 -20.19 22.06
C GLY A 212 18.13 -19.96 21.08
N ASP A 213 17.85 -19.60 19.82
CA ASP A 213 18.88 -19.54 18.76
C ASP A 213 18.93 -18.17 18.08
N SER A 214 20.08 -17.48 18.22
CA SER A 214 20.34 -16.19 17.60
C SER A 214 20.36 -16.21 16.06
N MET A 215 20.50 -17.39 15.44
CA MET A 215 20.47 -17.55 13.99
C MET A 215 19.10 -17.20 13.42
N TYR A 216 18.03 -17.71 14.03
CA TYR A 216 16.64 -17.59 13.55
C TYR A 216 15.87 -16.43 14.18
N SER A 217 16.58 -15.40 14.66
CA SER A 217 15.97 -14.25 15.35
C SER A 217 14.94 -13.49 14.49
N GLU A 218 15.07 -13.56 13.17
CA GLU A 218 14.21 -12.88 12.20
C GLU A 218 13.11 -13.78 11.61
N VAL A 219 12.84 -14.94 12.23
CA VAL A 219 11.76 -15.84 11.82
C VAL A 219 10.53 -15.62 12.72
N HIS A 220 9.41 -15.22 12.12
CA HIS A 220 8.25 -14.67 12.83
C HIS A 220 6.96 -15.39 12.47
N PRO A 221 6.28 -16.05 13.44
CA PRO A 221 4.98 -16.65 13.19
C PRO A 221 3.89 -15.59 12.97
N ILE A 222 3.04 -15.79 11.97
CA ILE A 222 1.87 -14.94 11.64
C ILE A 222 0.66 -15.81 11.26
N GLY A 223 -0.55 -15.25 11.26
CA GLY A 223 -1.76 -15.95 10.79
C GLY A 223 -2.58 -16.68 11.86
N MET A 224 -2.07 -16.77 13.10
CA MET A 224 -2.75 -17.50 14.18
C MET A 224 -4.05 -16.82 14.63
N ILE A 225 -5.13 -17.59 14.75
CA ILE A 225 -6.47 -17.06 15.12
C ILE A 225 -6.49 -16.50 16.54
N ASN A 226 -5.80 -17.15 17.49
CA ASN A 226 -5.80 -16.77 18.91
C ASN A 226 -4.79 -15.66 19.25
N LYS A 227 -3.93 -15.28 18.30
CA LYS A 227 -2.95 -14.18 18.45
C LYS A 227 -3.17 -13.04 17.47
N GLY A 228 -4.23 -13.11 16.65
CA GLY A 228 -4.64 -12.04 15.76
C GLY A 228 -4.92 -10.78 16.57
N HIS A 229 -4.03 -9.80 16.45
CA HIS A 229 -4.22 -8.51 17.09
C HIS A 229 -5.29 -7.72 16.35
N ASP A 230 -6.18 -7.10 17.11
CA ASP A 230 -7.17 -6.19 16.55
C ASP A 230 -6.53 -4.84 16.16
N VAL A 231 -5.84 -4.81 15.01
CA VAL A 231 -5.30 -3.56 14.44
C VAL A 231 -6.35 -2.57 13.99
N ARG A 232 -7.63 -2.92 14.07
CA ARG A 232 -8.72 -1.99 13.76
C ARG A 232 -8.61 -0.78 14.65
N MET A 233 -8.24 -0.91 15.92
CA MET A 233 -8.30 0.23 16.84
C MET A 233 -7.30 1.36 16.50
N PRO A 234 -5.98 1.14 16.40
CA PRO A 234 -5.03 2.20 15.99
C PRO A 234 -5.33 2.79 14.60
N VAL A 235 -5.50 1.92 13.60
CA VAL A 235 -5.66 2.33 12.20
C VAL A 235 -6.99 3.05 11.98
N ILE A 236 -8.09 2.59 12.59
CA ILE A 236 -9.37 3.30 12.50
C ILE A 236 -9.28 4.68 13.17
N GLN A 237 -8.59 4.82 14.31
CA GLN A 237 -8.47 6.13 14.96
C GLN A 237 -7.73 7.15 14.09
N MET A 238 -6.71 6.72 13.33
CA MET A 238 -6.09 7.55 12.31
C MET A 238 -7.02 7.79 11.11
N ALA A 239 -7.74 6.77 10.65
CA ALA A 239 -8.72 6.89 9.55
C ALA A 239 -9.87 7.88 9.87
N LYS A 240 -10.30 7.97 11.13
CA LYS A 240 -11.29 8.96 11.56
C LYS A 240 -10.76 10.40 11.41
N ARG A 241 -9.50 10.64 11.77
CA ARG A 241 -8.83 11.94 11.59
C ARG A 241 -8.67 12.30 10.11
N LEU A 242 -8.34 11.31 9.27
CA LEU A 242 -8.34 11.49 7.81
C LEU A 242 -9.73 11.86 7.27
N ASN A 243 -10.78 11.19 7.74
CA ASN A 243 -12.15 11.53 7.35
C ASN A 243 -12.50 12.98 7.74
N TYR A 244 -12.13 13.39 8.96
CA TYR A 244 -12.30 14.77 9.42
C TYR A 244 -11.56 15.77 8.51
N PHE A 245 -10.28 15.50 8.20
CA PHE A 245 -9.50 16.29 7.25
C PHE A 245 -10.22 16.42 5.90
N TYR A 246 -10.69 15.31 5.30
CA TYR A 246 -11.37 15.36 4.01
C TYR A 246 -12.67 16.17 4.07
N THR A 247 -13.49 16.04 5.12
CA THR A 247 -14.67 16.90 5.29
C THR A 247 -14.27 18.38 5.33
N TYR A 248 -13.19 18.71 6.04
CA TYR A 248 -12.69 20.07 6.20
C TYR A 248 -12.16 20.65 4.87
N SER A 249 -11.29 19.90 4.17
CA SER A 249 -10.66 20.27 2.90
C SER A 249 -11.70 20.37 1.77
N PHE A 250 -12.56 19.37 1.58
CA PHE A 250 -13.64 19.43 0.57
C PHE A 250 -14.71 20.49 0.88
N GLY A 251 -14.78 20.96 2.12
CA GLY A 251 -15.58 22.12 2.52
C GLY A 251 -14.97 23.48 2.13
N GLY A 252 -13.81 23.49 1.46
CA GLY A 252 -13.10 24.70 1.04
C GLY A 252 -12.35 25.40 2.17
N LYS A 253 -12.09 24.71 3.29
CA LYS A 253 -11.43 25.30 4.47
C LYS A 253 -9.92 25.03 4.52
N GLY A 254 -9.37 24.25 3.58
CA GLY A 254 -7.94 23.93 3.49
C GLY A 254 -7.49 22.92 4.55
N VAL A 255 -6.36 23.21 5.20
CA VAL A 255 -5.76 22.37 6.25
C VAL A 255 -6.29 22.79 7.64
N PRO A 256 -6.84 21.88 8.45
CA PRO A 256 -7.29 22.20 9.80
C PRO A 256 -6.12 22.59 10.71
N THR A 257 -6.37 23.46 11.69
CA THR A 257 -5.38 23.84 12.72
C THR A 257 -5.50 23.06 14.01
N SER A 258 -6.57 22.28 14.18
CA SER A 258 -6.81 21.40 15.32
C SER A 258 -7.67 20.20 14.90
N MET A 259 -7.71 19.18 15.76
CA MET A 259 -8.42 17.93 15.52
C MET A 259 -9.30 17.56 16.73
N PRO A 260 -10.41 18.29 16.96
CA PRO A 260 -11.27 18.06 18.12
C PRO A 260 -11.98 16.71 18.03
N LYS A 261 -11.79 15.88 19.08
CA LYS A 261 -12.26 14.50 19.17
C LYS A 261 -13.76 14.34 18.93
N ASP A 262 -14.59 15.21 19.50
CA ASP A 262 -16.04 15.16 19.34
C ASP A 262 -16.47 15.40 17.88
N GLU A 263 -15.77 16.29 17.16
CA GLU A 263 -16.05 16.52 15.74
C GLU A 263 -15.56 15.35 14.88
N ILE A 264 -14.39 14.78 15.18
CA ILE A 264 -13.87 13.59 14.50
C ILE A 264 -14.88 12.44 14.57
N GLU A 265 -15.38 12.15 15.78
CA GLU A 265 -16.35 11.07 16.01
C GLU A 265 -17.69 11.36 15.31
N LYS A 266 -18.15 12.61 15.35
CA LYS A 266 -19.36 13.05 14.66
C LYS A 266 -19.24 12.88 13.14
N GLU A 267 -18.16 13.36 12.54
CA GLU A 267 -17.93 13.26 11.09
C GLU A 267 -17.79 11.80 10.64
N TRP A 268 -17.10 10.96 11.43
CA TRP A 268 -17.01 9.53 11.16
C TRP A 268 -18.38 8.84 11.18
N ALA A 269 -19.23 9.19 12.16
CA ALA A 269 -20.58 8.64 12.28
C ALA A 269 -21.48 9.07 11.10
N MET A 270 -21.25 10.26 10.54
CA MET A 270 -21.95 10.79 9.36
C MET A 270 -21.47 10.16 8.05
N GLN A 271 -20.23 9.70 7.97
CA GLN A 271 -19.71 9.03 6.79
C GLN A 271 -20.38 7.66 6.59
N THR A 272 -21.35 7.58 5.67
CA THR A 272 -22.09 6.35 5.37
C THR A 272 -21.48 5.53 4.24
N SER A 273 -20.56 6.11 3.45
CA SER A 273 -19.92 5.40 2.35
C SER A 273 -18.86 4.43 2.87
N VAL A 274 -19.15 3.14 2.78
CA VAL A 274 -18.21 2.06 3.10
C VAL A 274 -16.92 2.20 2.28
N ALA A 275 -17.02 2.59 1.00
CA ALA A 275 -15.86 2.79 0.14
C ALA A 275 -14.95 3.95 0.61
N LEU A 276 -15.53 5.04 1.13
CA LEU A 276 -14.73 6.15 1.67
C LEU A 276 -14.10 5.78 3.02
N ARG A 277 -14.82 5.06 3.88
CA ARG A 277 -14.25 4.53 5.13
C ARG A 277 -13.04 3.64 4.87
N PHE A 278 -13.12 2.74 3.90
CA PHE A 278 -11.98 1.91 3.52
C PHE A 278 -10.83 2.71 2.92
N SER A 279 -11.12 3.72 2.09
CA SER A 279 -10.07 4.61 1.55
C SER A 279 -9.31 5.32 2.67
N ASN A 280 -10.01 5.81 3.70
CA ASN A 280 -9.37 6.41 4.88
C ASN A 280 -8.51 5.38 5.65
N ILE A 281 -8.99 4.14 5.79
CA ILE A 281 -8.22 3.06 6.42
C ILE A 281 -6.94 2.77 5.62
N TYR A 282 -7.05 2.55 4.31
CA TYR A 282 -5.89 2.26 3.46
C TYR A 282 -4.87 3.40 3.44
N ASN A 283 -5.33 4.66 3.42
CA ASN A 283 -4.43 5.80 3.54
C ASN A 283 -3.73 5.82 4.91
N SER A 284 -4.47 5.61 6.02
CA SER A 284 -3.88 5.62 7.37
C SER A 284 -2.76 4.59 7.55
N MET A 285 -2.86 3.43 6.90
CA MET A 285 -1.84 2.37 6.91
C MET A 285 -0.48 2.81 6.34
N SER A 286 -0.47 3.81 5.46
CA SER A 286 0.73 4.33 4.81
C SER A 286 1.35 5.54 5.52
N LEU A 287 0.64 6.13 6.48
CA LEU A 287 1.13 7.34 7.18
C LEU A 287 2.46 7.08 7.90
N PRO A 288 2.64 5.99 8.69
CA PRO A 288 3.93 5.72 9.32
C PRO A 288 5.10 5.62 8.32
N THR A 289 4.87 5.04 7.15
CA THR A 289 5.89 4.88 6.09
C THR A 289 6.29 6.22 5.48
N LYS A 290 5.32 7.10 5.20
CA LYS A 290 5.60 8.46 4.71
C LYS A 290 6.43 9.24 5.72
N MET A 291 6.07 9.13 7.00
CA MET A 291 6.78 9.75 8.11
C MET A 291 8.23 9.30 8.18
N ARG A 292 8.47 7.98 8.13
CA ARG A 292 9.83 7.42 8.14
C ARG A 292 10.64 7.91 6.97
N SER A 293 10.02 8.02 5.79
CA SER A 293 10.68 8.56 4.58
C SER A 293 11.14 10.01 4.73
N LEU A 294 10.53 10.76 5.66
CA LEU A 294 10.90 12.13 6.04
C LEU A 294 11.84 12.18 7.26
N GLY A 295 12.25 11.04 7.80
CA GLY A 295 13.13 10.95 8.97
C GLY A 295 12.41 11.02 10.32
N HIS A 296 11.08 10.84 10.34
CA HIS A 296 10.26 10.83 11.56
C HIS A 296 9.68 9.45 11.83
N ASP A 297 9.69 9.01 13.08
CA ASP A 297 9.02 7.76 13.49
C ASP A 297 7.94 8.01 14.56
N GLU A 298 7.32 6.94 15.05
CA GLU A 298 6.26 7.03 16.08
C GLU A 298 6.72 7.72 17.37
N ASN A 299 8.02 7.72 17.68
CA ASN A 299 8.57 8.39 18.85
C ASN A 299 8.55 9.92 18.69
N ASP A 300 8.47 10.43 17.46
CA ASP A 300 8.35 11.85 17.16
C ASP A 300 6.91 12.33 17.09
N TRP A 301 5.89 11.45 17.11
CA TRP A 301 4.50 11.86 16.91
C TRP A 301 3.99 12.83 17.99
N GLY A 302 4.53 12.76 19.21
CA GLY A 302 4.22 13.73 20.27
C GLY A 302 4.77 15.14 20.01
N LYS A 303 5.69 15.31 19.05
CA LYS A 303 6.21 16.60 18.63
C LYS A 303 5.46 17.04 17.38
N PHE A 304 4.82 18.20 17.41
CA PHE A 304 4.34 18.81 16.18
C PHE A 304 5.56 19.30 15.37
N TYR A 305 5.70 18.82 14.14
CA TYR A 305 6.73 19.28 13.19
C TYR A 305 6.05 19.71 11.89
N ALA A 306 6.31 20.93 11.44
CA ALA A 306 5.77 21.42 10.18
C ALA A 306 6.63 20.92 9.02
N LEU A 307 6.00 20.37 7.99
CA LEU A 307 6.68 19.97 6.77
C LEU A 307 7.09 21.21 5.96
N THR A 308 8.26 21.13 5.33
CA THR A 308 8.68 22.10 4.32
C THR A 308 7.84 21.93 3.04
N GLN A 309 7.78 22.96 2.20
CA GLN A 309 7.05 22.88 0.92
C GLN A 309 7.58 21.75 0.03
N ASN A 310 8.89 21.50 0.03
CA ASN A 310 9.47 20.42 -0.77
C ASN A 310 9.04 19.03 -0.27
N GLU A 311 9.03 18.82 1.05
CA GLU A 311 8.53 17.58 1.64
C GLU A 311 7.05 17.37 1.35
N ILE A 312 6.24 18.43 1.43
CA ILE A 312 4.82 18.36 1.09
C ILE A 312 4.64 17.96 -0.37
N GLN A 313 5.34 18.60 -1.30
CA GLN A 313 5.24 18.32 -2.73
C GLN A 313 5.65 16.88 -3.08
N GLN A 314 6.76 16.40 -2.50
CA GLN A 314 7.24 15.04 -2.73
C GLN A 314 6.27 14.00 -2.14
N THR A 315 5.86 14.16 -0.89
CA THR A 315 4.98 13.21 -0.22
C THR A 315 3.56 13.24 -0.80
N ALA A 316 3.06 14.39 -1.31
CA ALA A 316 1.79 14.46 -2.04
C ALA A 316 1.83 13.64 -3.33
N THR A 317 2.96 13.67 -4.05
CA THR A 317 3.15 12.85 -5.25
C THR A 317 3.17 11.35 -4.91
N VAL A 318 3.84 10.97 -3.82
CA VAL A 318 3.84 9.58 -3.32
C VAL A 318 2.43 9.15 -2.91
N GLU A 319 1.68 10.03 -2.24
CA GLU A 319 0.30 9.74 -1.83
C GLU A 319 -0.62 9.52 -3.02
N HIS A 320 -0.44 10.29 -4.10
CA HIS A 320 -1.21 10.09 -5.33
C HIS A 320 -0.91 8.76 -6.02
N ASN A 321 0.36 8.31 -6.03
CA ASN A 321 0.72 6.98 -6.54
C ASN A 321 0.06 5.87 -5.69
N ARG A 322 0.14 5.97 -4.36
CA ARG A 322 -0.53 5.06 -3.42
C ARG A 322 -2.04 5.02 -3.65
N TRP A 323 -2.68 6.18 -3.74
CA TRP A 323 -4.12 6.29 -4.01
C TRP A 323 -4.48 5.70 -5.37
N SER A 324 -3.63 5.89 -6.39
CA SER A 324 -3.85 5.32 -7.71
C SER A 324 -3.84 3.79 -7.66
N VAL A 325 -2.89 3.18 -6.95
CA VAL A 325 -2.87 1.72 -6.76
C VAL A 325 -4.11 1.23 -6.00
N GLU A 326 -4.56 1.95 -4.96
CA GLU A 326 -5.81 1.65 -4.26
C GLU A 326 -7.02 1.67 -5.21
N ARG A 327 -7.13 2.66 -6.09
CA ARG A 327 -8.21 2.75 -7.07
C ARG A 327 -8.16 1.59 -8.07
N LEU A 328 -6.97 1.24 -8.57
CA LEU A 328 -6.78 0.10 -9.47
C LEU A 328 -7.19 -1.22 -8.81
N VAL A 329 -6.83 -1.44 -7.55
CA VAL A 329 -7.26 -2.60 -6.73
C VAL A 329 -8.78 -2.64 -6.57
N LEU A 330 -9.44 -1.48 -6.46
CA LEU A 330 -10.89 -1.38 -6.40
C LEU A 330 -11.58 -1.51 -7.77
N GLY A 331 -10.83 -1.89 -8.81
CA GLY A 331 -11.30 -2.14 -10.17
C GLY A 331 -11.56 -0.87 -10.99
N PHE A 332 -11.11 0.30 -10.53
CA PHE A 332 -11.12 1.49 -11.38
C PHE A 332 -10.01 1.40 -12.42
N ARG A 333 -10.26 1.92 -13.62
CA ARG A 333 -9.23 2.07 -14.66
C ARG A 333 -9.07 3.53 -15.08
N PRO A 334 -7.90 3.91 -15.61
CA PRO A 334 -7.76 5.17 -16.34
C PRO A 334 -8.70 5.22 -17.57
N PRO A 335 -9.10 6.43 -18.00
CA PRO A 335 -9.82 6.62 -19.26
C PRO A 335 -8.92 6.27 -20.46
N THR A 336 -9.54 5.80 -21.55
CA THR A 336 -8.90 5.74 -22.87
C THR A 336 -8.56 7.15 -23.35
N ASP A 337 -7.73 7.31 -24.39
CA ASP A 337 -7.39 8.64 -24.93
C ASP A 337 -8.63 9.42 -25.37
N SER A 338 -9.59 8.73 -26.01
CA SER A 338 -10.86 9.35 -26.41
C SER A 338 -11.74 9.74 -25.22
N GLU A 339 -11.85 8.88 -24.21
CA GLU A 339 -12.60 9.20 -22.98
C GLU A 339 -11.94 10.37 -22.23
N ARG A 340 -10.59 10.43 -22.21
CA ARG A 340 -9.82 11.49 -21.55
C ARG A 340 -10.08 12.84 -22.20
N ALA A 341 -9.98 12.92 -23.53
CA ALA A 341 -10.23 14.14 -24.28
C ALA A 341 -11.68 14.67 -24.10
N GLU A 342 -12.67 13.76 -24.10
CA GLU A 342 -14.07 14.13 -23.85
C GLU A 342 -14.26 14.71 -22.44
N ILE A 343 -13.63 14.09 -21.43
CA ILE A 343 -13.70 14.56 -20.04
C ILE A 343 -12.99 15.91 -19.89
N GLU A 344 -11.83 16.10 -20.51
CA GLU A 344 -11.06 17.36 -20.49
C GLU A 344 -11.87 18.52 -21.06
N GLU A 345 -12.42 18.37 -22.26
CA GLU A 345 -13.25 19.39 -22.90
C GLU A 345 -14.48 19.75 -22.03
N ASN A 346 -15.09 18.74 -21.40
CA ASN A 346 -16.21 18.96 -20.48
C ASN A 346 -15.80 19.73 -19.22
N ILE A 347 -14.66 19.39 -18.61
CA ILE A 347 -14.12 20.09 -17.44
C ILE A 347 -13.84 21.55 -17.78
N GLU A 348 -13.20 21.84 -18.91
CA GLU A 348 -12.88 23.21 -19.32
C GLU A 348 -14.13 24.08 -19.48
N ARG A 349 -15.18 23.52 -20.13
CA ARG A 349 -16.46 24.22 -20.31
C ARG A 349 -17.17 24.48 -18.99
N LEU A 350 -17.19 23.48 -18.09
CA LEU A 350 -17.78 23.62 -16.76
C LEU A 350 -17.04 24.66 -15.92
N ALA A 351 -15.71 24.61 -15.91
CA ALA A 351 -14.88 25.58 -15.19
C ALA A 351 -15.03 27.00 -15.76
N ALA A 352 -15.15 27.16 -17.08
CA ALA A 352 -15.41 28.45 -17.71
C ALA A 352 -16.77 29.03 -17.31
N ALA A 353 -17.84 28.22 -17.29
CA ALA A 353 -19.15 28.65 -16.82
C ALA A 353 -19.11 29.03 -15.32
N HIS A 354 -18.44 28.20 -14.49
CA HIS A 354 -18.27 28.48 -13.06
C HIS A 354 -17.57 29.82 -12.81
N ARG A 355 -16.48 30.12 -13.53
CA ARG A 355 -15.77 31.41 -13.44
C ARG A 355 -16.63 32.61 -13.81
N ARG A 356 -17.62 32.44 -14.70
CA ARG A 356 -18.58 33.48 -15.06
C ARG A 356 -19.77 33.58 -14.09
N GLY A 357 -19.85 32.70 -13.10
CA GLY A 357 -21.02 32.61 -12.20
C GLY A 357 -22.26 32.04 -12.88
N GLU A 358 -22.09 31.38 -14.04
CA GLU A 358 -23.18 30.81 -14.83
C GLU A 358 -23.50 29.38 -14.37
N LYS A 359 -24.79 29.05 -14.34
CA LYS A 359 -25.22 27.67 -14.14
C LYS A 359 -25.06 26.92 -15.46
N SER A 360 -24.14 25.95 -15.50
CA SER A 360 -23.99 25.06 -16.65
C SER A 360 -25.14 24.05 -16.73
N GLU A 361 -25.66 23.82 -17.93
CA GLU A 361 -26.59 22.72 -18.23
C GLU A 361 -25.86 21.41 -18.54
N LEU A 362 -24.53 21.46 -18.71
CA LEU A 362 -23.73 20.27 -18.97
C LEU A 362 -23.61 19.41 -17.72
N ASN A 363 -23.69 18.10 -17.92
CA ASN A 363 -23.37 17.15 -16.87
C ASN A 363 -21.85 17.05 -16.64
N ASP A 364 -21.47 16.81 -15.40
CA ASP A 364 -20.09 16.52 -14.98
C ASP A 364 -19.70 15.10 -15.44
N LEU A 365 -19.00 15.03 -16.59
CA LEU A 365 -18.59 13.75 -17.18
C LEU A 365 -17.59 13.03 -16.29
N LYS A 366 -16.68 13.74 -15.62
CA LYS A 366 -15.74 13.15 -14.65
C LYS A 366 -16.48 12.35 -13.57
N SER A 367 -17.58 12.89 -13.05
CA SER A 367 -18.46 12.18 -12.10
C SER A 367 -19.25 11.01 -12.73
N ILE A 368 -19.70 11.13 -13.99
CA ILE A 368 -20.44 10.06 -14.69
C ILE A 368 -19.53 8.87 -14.98
N TYR A 369 -18.33 9.10 -15.52
CA TYR A 369 -17.34 8.07 -15.80
C TYR A 369 -16.88 7.36 -14.52
N LYS A 370 -16.73 8.10 -13.41
CA LYS A 370 -16.39 7.52 -12.10
C LYS A 370 -17.39 6.46 -11.63
N LYS A 371 -18.70 6.64 -11.90
CA LYS A 371 -19.74 5.63 -11.59
C LYS A 371 -19.56 4.33 -12.38
N ARG A 372 -18.90 4.39 -13.54
CA ARG A 372 -18.57 3.25 -14.41
C ARG A 372 -17.18 2.67 -14.13
N LYS A 373 -16.57 3.01 -12.98
CA LYS A 373 -15.20 2.61 -12.62
C LYS A 373 -14.12 3.16 -13.57
N ILE A 374 -14.36 4.32 -14.15
CA ILE A 374 -13.39 5.02 -15.00
C ILE A 374 -13.03 6.32 -14.28
N HIS A 375 -11.79 6.45 -13.80
CA HIS A 375 -11.39 7.60 -13.00
C HIS A 375 -10.40 8.46 -13.78
N TYR A 376 -10.79 9.70 -14.06
CA TYR A 376 -9.97 10.65 -14.83
C TYR A 376 -8.59 10.90 -14.19
N ASP A 377 -8.57 11.04 -12.86
CA ASP A 377 -7.32 11.29 -12.11
C ASP A 377 -6.42 10.06 -11.93
N LEU A 378 -6.73 8.92 -12.56
CA LEU A 378 -5.78 7.79 -12.65
C LEU A 378 -4.73 8.08 -13.72
N CYS A 379 -3.79 8.94 -13.37
CA CYS A 379 -2.66 9.40 -14.19
C CYS A 379 -1.49 9.74 -13.28
N SER A 380 -0.36 10.17 -13.84
CA SER A 380 0.72 10.71 -13.02
C SER A 380 0.28 11.98 -12.29
N TYR A 381 0.96 12.30 -11.19
CA TYR A 381 0.67 13.52 -10.42
C TYR A 381 0.88 14.80 -11.25
N ALA A 382 1.85 14.79 -12.18
CA ALA A 382 2.14 15.91 -13.07
C ALA A 382 1.02 16.16 -14.10
N GLU A 383 0.25 15.12 -14.44
CA GLU A 383 -0.88 15.18 -15.38
C GLU A 383 -2.21 15.54 -14.70
N LEU A 384 -2.22 15.73 -13.37
CA LEU A 384 -3.42 16.19 -12.66
C LEU A 384 -3.81 17.60 -13.11
N GLY A 385 -5.08 17.75 -13.46
CA GLY A 385 -5.65 18.99 -13.96
C GLY A 385 -6.52 19.72 -12.93
N ILE A 386 -7.53 20.40 -13.46
CA ILE A 386 -8.55 21.09 -12.66
C ILE A 386 -9.81 20.25 -12.51
N ASP A 387 -10.64 20.57 -11.52
CA ASP A 387 -12.02 20.08 -11.47
C ASP A 387 -12.99 21.04 -12.18
N LYS A 388 -14.29 20.72 -12.12
CA LYS A 388 -15.36 21.50 -12.75
C LYS A 388 -15.51 22.93 -12.23
N THR A 389 -14.88 23.27 -11.11
CA THR A 389 -14.85 24.64 -10.56
C THR A 389 -13.61 25.41 -11.01
N GLY A 390 -12.65 24.73 -11.66
CA GLY A 390 -11.35 25.30 -12.01
C GLY A 390 -10.31 25.16 -10.90
N GLN A 391 -10.63 24.50 -9.79
CA GLN A 391 -9.67 24.21 -8.72
C GLN A 391 -8.68 23.16 -9.20
N ASP A 392 -7.39 23.43 -9.03
CA ASP A 392 -6.32 22.45 -9.23
C ASP A 392 -6.47 21.31 -8.23
N VAL A 393 -6.65 20.09 -8.71
CA VAL A 393 -6.96 18.93 -7.85
C VAL A 393 -5.76 18.44 -7.05
N ARG A 394 -4.54 18.86 -7.40
CA ARG A 394 -3.32 18.58 -6.63
C ARG A 394 -3.39 19.13 -5.20
N ILE A 395 -4.25 20.14 -4.97
CA ILE A 395 -4.46 20.73 -3.65
C ILE A 395 -4.88 19.70 -2.61
N TYR A 396 -5.63 18.66 -3.01
CA TYR A 396 -6.14 17.67 -2.06
C TYR A 396 -5.03 16.80 -1.46
N ASP A 397 -4.08 16.34 -2.28
CA ASP A 397 -2.92 15.59 -1.80
C ASP A 397 -1.91 16.50 -1.07
N TYR A 398 -1.78 17.75 -1.54
CA TYR A 398 -0.94 18.76 -0.92
C TYR A 398 -1.41 19.08 0.51
N ASP A 399 -2.69 19.43 0.66
CA ASP A 399 -3.30 19.74 1.96
C ASP A 399 -3.30 18.53 2.89
N LEU A 400 -3.59 17.32 2.35
CA LEU A 400 -3.54 16.08 3.11
C LEU A 400 -2.14 15.87 3.70
N THR A 401 -1.13 16.02 2.86
CA THR A 401 0.27 15.82 3.26
C THR A 401 0.69 16.83 4.32
N ALA A 402 0.33 18.11 4.14
CA ALA A 402 0.56 19.16 5.13
C ALA A 402 -0.14 18.87 6.47
N CYS A 403 -1.25 18.12 6.45
CA CYS A 403 -2.03 17.74 7.62
C CYS A 403 -1.47 16.51 8.36
N ILE A 404 -0.59 15.70 7.74
CA ILE A 404 -0.06 14.46 8.35
C ILE A 404 0.53 14.67 9.75
N PRO A 405 1.38 15.69 10.00
CA PRO A 405 1.91 15.93 11.35
C PRO A 405 0.83 16.19 12.39
N LEU A 406 -0.23 16.91 12.03
CA LEU A 406 -1.37 17.18 12.91
C LEU A 406 -2.16 15.89 13.20
N ILE A 407 -2.35 15.02 12.19
CA ILE A 407 -2.99 13.71 12.37
C ILE A 407 -2.19 12.85 13.35
N ALA A 408 -0.88 12.75 13.15
CA ALA A 408 0.02 11.95 13.99
C ALA A 408 0.03 12.49 15.43
N ASN A 409 0.15 13.81 15.59
CA ASN A 409 0.19 14.46 16.90
C ASN A 409 -1.13 14.32 17.66
N SER A 410 -2.26 14.60 17.02
CA SER A 410 -3.58 14.39 17.61
C SER A 410 -3.82 12.93 18.01
N TYR A 411 -3.30 11.96 17.24
CA TYR A 411 -3.41 10.55 17.59
C TYR A 411 -2.56 10.20 18.82
N HIS A 412 -1.35 10.77 18.93
CA HIS A 412 -0.49 10.57 20.09
C HIS A 412 -1.09 11.13 21.38
N GLU A 413 -1.63 12.35 21.35
CA GLU A 413 -2.27 13.01 22.51
C GLU A 413 -3.43 12.17 23.07
N ASP A 414 -4.30 11.65 22.20
CA ASP A 414 -5.41 10.75 22.55
C ASP A 414 -4.95 9.44 23.21
N GLY A 415 -3.73 8.99 22.88
CA GLY A 415 -3.12 7.79 23.46
C GLY A 415 -2.62 8.01 24.89
N GLN A 416 -2.11 9.20 25.20
CA GLN A 416 -1.65 9.58 26.54
C GLN A 416 -2.81 9.77 27.51
N GLU A 417 -3.97 10.25 27.05
CA GLU A 417 -5.17 10.39 27.90
C GLU A 417 -5.77 9.04 28.36
N ARG A 418 -5.39 7.93 27.72
CA ARG A 418 -5.90 6.58 28.01
C ARG A 418 -4.95 5.75 28.88
N ALA A 419 -3.72 6.20 29.08
CA ALA A 419 -2.70 5.57 29.92
C ALA A 419 -2.73 6.18 31.33
#